data_AF-A0A1X4IW09-F1
#
_entry.id   AF-A0A1X4IW09-F1
#
_cell.length_a   1.000
_cell.length_b   1.000
_cell.length_c   1.000
_cell.angle_alpha   90.00
_cell.angle_beta   90.00
_cell.angle_gamma   90.00
#
_symmetry.space_group_name_H-M   'P 1'
#
loop_
_entity.id
_entity.type
_entity.pdbx_description
1 polymer ?
#
loop_
_entity_poly.entity_id
_entity_poly.type
_entity_poly.pdbx_seq_one_letter_code
_entity_poly.pdbx_strand_id
1 'polypeptide(L)'
;MDHTILVAEFHQSGVRSFYFKNKDIPKEEAERRSKEFLSKLEEEVRGFDGDILLSTEYFFDLMIPQIKKLDAYFSNIGFELNVVYYVRHPIALSTSVINQSVKMGAHSLSKLLADPIWPKVTKLRPFLNALGKDRILVRPFATSKSFAAEFDILTAIGYSGPIADIERIRVNTSLSMKAVFMADLHRKILGEAAYNVANRRYLTKIGGPKFVLPPETIDLIRQQAVPELLWLKDEFGIDLDEPVIDSDLSRSTVPEMKKFLDRALRDFIAGIDTGKNKAVPLPVLPKPRFPVKDWIKKSVLKRGKVSGPRP
;
A
#
# COMPACT_ATOMS: atom_id res chain seq x y z
N MET A 1 4.01 2.39 15.28
CA MET A 1 2.66 2.05 15.74
C MET A 1 1.86 1.58 14.53
N ASP A 2 0.94 0.61 14.63
CA ASP A 2 0.11 0.17 13.49
C ASP A 2 -1.26 0.83 13.55
N HIS A 3 -1.45 1.93 12.82
CA HIS A 3 -2.72 2.67 12.77
C HIS A 3 -3.85 1.87 12.12
N THR A 4 -3.54 0.76 11.44
CA THR A 4 -4.54 -0.09 10.82
C THR A 4 -5.51 -0.69 11.84
N ILE A 5 -5.10 -0.76 13.11
CA ILE A 5 -5.98 -1.25 14.18
C ILE A 5 -7.25 -0.42 14.34
N LEU A 6 -7.20 0.87 13.97
CA LEU A 6 -8.33 1.80 14.01
C LEU A 6 -9.49 1.37 13.10
N VAL A 7 -9.25 0.48 12.14
CA VAL A 7 -10.28 -0.12 11.30
C VAL A 7 -11.34 -0.84 12.13
N ALA A 8 -10.98 -1.44 13.29
CA ALA A 8 -11.95 -2.10 14.15
C ALA A 8 -13.02 -1.12 14.67
N GLU A 9 -12.63 0.12 14.97
CA GLU A 9 -13.51 1.12 15.57
C GLU A 9 -14.25 1.96 14.53
N PHE A 10 -13.55 2.39 13.48
CA PHE A 10 -14.04 3.43 12.58
C PHE A 10 -14.49 2.93 11.20
N HIS A 11 -14.04 1.77 10.74
CA HIS A 11 -14.43 1.27 9.42
C HIS A 11 -15.80 0.58 9.45
N GLN A 12 -16.58 0.65 8.38
CA GLN A 12 -17.91 0.03 8.30
C GLN A 12 -17.89 -1.50 8.49
N SER A 13 -16.81 -2.15 8.07
CA SER A 13 -16.60 -3.59 8.33
C SER A 13 -16.17 -3.88 9.77
N GLY A 14 -15.64 -2.88 10.48
CA GLY A 14 -15.06 -3.03 11.82
C GLY A 14 -14.07 -4.18 11.88
N VAL A 15 -14.22 -5.00 12.91
CA VAL A 15 -13.50 -6.27 13.15
C VAL A 15 -13.65 -7.32 12.04
N ARG A 16 -14.65 -7.20 11.17
CA ARG A 16 -14.84 -8.11 10.02
C ARG A 16 -14.01 -7.70 8.80
N SER A 17 -13.22 -6.63 8.91
CA SER A 17 -12.33 -6.18 7.83
C SER A 17 -11.39 -7.29 7.38
N PHE A 18 -11.09 -7.29 6.08
CA PHE A 18 -10.12 -8.19 5.46
C PHE A 18 -8.73 -8.12 6.12
N TYR A 19 -8.38 -6.97 6.73
CA TYR A 19 -7.15 -6.83 7.51
C TYR A 19 -7.06 -7.86 8.64
N PHE A 20 -8.08 -7.94 9.50
CA PHE A 20 -8.08 -8.87 10.65
C PHE A 20 -8.13 -10.31 10.21
N LYS A 21 -8.93 -10.60 9.17
CA LYS A 21 -9.03 -11.93 8.55
C LYS A 21 -7.67 -12.41 8.04
N ASN A 22 -6.93 -11.57 7.32
CA ASN A 22 -5.61 -11.95 6.77
C ASN A 22 -4.51 -12.11 7.81
N LYS A 23 -4.72 -11.59 9.01
CA LYS A 23 -3.77 -11.64 10.11
C LYS A 23 -4.15 -12.72 11.13
N ASP A 24 -5.23 -13.46 10.89
CA ASP A 24 -5.82 -14.43 11.82
C ASP A 24 -6.01 -13.82 13.22
N ILE A 25 -6.44 -12.55 13.29
CA ILE A 25 -6.70 -11.85 14.55
C ILE A 25 -8.16 -12.10 14.95
N PRO A 26 -8.44 -12.74 16.11
CA PRO A 26 -9.80 -12.92 16.60
C PRO A 26 -10.51 -11.59 16.83
N LYS A 27 -11.85 -11.61 16.73
CA LYS A 27 -12.68 -10.41 16.91
C LYS A 27 -12.38 -9.70 18.23
N GLU A 28 -12.40 -10.44 19.33
CA GLU A 28 -12.22 -9.92 20.69
C GLU A 28 -10.84 -9.27 20.84
N GLU A 29 -9.82 -9.87 20.22
CA GLU A 29 -8.46 -9.35 20.22
C GLU A 29 -8.33 -8.08 19.37
N ALA A 30 -9.02 -8.00 18.22
CA ALA A 30 -9.06 -6.79 17.41
C ALA A 30 -9.72 -5.61 18.16
N GLU A 31 -10.86 -5.86 18.83
CA GLU A 31 -11.55 -4.85 19.65
C GLU A 31 -10.67 -4.39 20.81
N ARG A 32 -10.07 -5.33 21.54
CA ARG A 32 -9.17 -5.04 22.66
C ARG A 32 -7.99 -4.17 22.20
N ARG A 33 -7.30 -4.57 21.12
CA ARG A 33 -6.16 -3.81 20.59
C ARG A 33 -6.55 -2.41 20.11
N SER A 34 -7.72 -2.25 19.51
CA SER A 34 -8.21 -0.95 19.07
C SER A 34 -8.48 -0.03 20.25
N LYS A 35 -9.16 -0.53 21.30
CA LYS A 35 -9.40 0.24 22.53
C LYS A 35 -8.11 0.61 23.25
N GLU A 36 -7.17 -0.33 23.36
CA GLU A 36 -5.85 -0.07 23.95
C GLU A 36 -5.05 0.96 23.16
N PHE A 37 -5.15 0.94 21.83
CA PHE A 37 -4.52 1.95 20.99
C PHE A 37 -5.12 3.33 21.25
N LEU A 38 -6.44 3.46 21.25
CA LEU A 38 -7.13 4.73 21.47
C LEU A 38 -6.88 5.30 22.87
N SER A 39 -6.94 4.45 23.89
CA SER A 39 -6.61 4.85 25.27
C SER A 39 -5.17 5.36 25.39
N LYS A 40 -4.21 4.71 24.74
CA LYS A 40 -2.81 5.17 24.74
C LYS A 40 -2.64 6.46 23.96
N LEU A 41 -3.32 6.60 22.83
CA LEU A 41 -3.31 7.83 22.06
C LEU A 41 -3.82 9.00 22.90
N GLU A 42 -4.98 8.84 23.56
CA GLU A 42 -5.55 9.83 24.47
C GLU A 42 -4.61 10.21 25.62
N GLU A 43 -3.89 9.24 26.18
CA GLU A 43 -2.87 9.50 27.21
C GLU A 43 -1.66 10.26 26.65
N GLU A 44 -1.17 9.87 25.47
CA GLU A 44 0.00 10.48 24.81
C GLU A 44 -0.26 11.92 24.37
N VAL A 45 -1.50 12.24 23.97
CA VAL A 45 -1.86 13.56 23.43
C VAL A 45 -2.43 14.49 24.50
N ARG A 46 -2.59 14.01 25.74
CA ARG A 46 -3.11 14.83 26.85
C ARG A 46 -2.14 15.97 27.16
N GLY A 47 -2.56 17.20 26.88
CA GLY A 47 -1.72 18.39 27.04
C GLY A 47 -0.66 18.55 25.96
N PHE A 48 -0.81 17.86 24.82
CA PHE A 48 0.00 18.03 23.64
C PHE A 48 -0.65 19.07 22.72
N ASP A 49 0.08 20.17 22.44
CA ASP A 49 -0.41 21.30 21.64
C ASP A 49 0.08 21.25 20.17
N GLY A 50 0.34 20.05 19.63
CA GLY A 50 0.84 19.87 18.26
C GLY A 50 -0.07 19.00 17.40
N ASP A 51 0.39 18.65 16.20
CA ASP A 51 -0.38 17.81 15.28
C ASP A 51 -0.12 16.31 15.45
N ILE A 52 -1.17 15.51 15.27
CA ILE A 52 -1.08 14.05 15.24
C ILE A 52 -1.15 13.58 13.80
N LEU A 53 -0.10 12.91 13.33
CA LEU A 53 -0.12 12.29 12.01
C LEU A 53 -0.56 10.83 12.06
N LEU A 54 -1.75 10.57 11.53
CA LEU A 54 -2.27 9.22 11.32
C LEU A 54 -2.25 8.87 9.84
N SER A 55 -1.66 7.71 9.52
CA SER A 55 -1.62 7.16 8.17
C SER A 55 -2.14 5.74 8.17
N THR A 56 -3.17 5.49 7.36
CA THR A 56 -3.74 4.16 7.12
C THR A 56 -4.31 4.09 5.70
N GLU A 57 -4.04 3.00 4.98
CA GLU A 57 -4.62 2.79 3.65
C GLU A 57 -6.09 2.39 3.72
N TYR A 58 -6.56 1.90 4.87
CA TYR A 58 -7.91 1.35 5.04
C TYR A 58 -8.99 2.39 5.29
N PHE A 59 -8.65 3.68 5.34
CA PHE A 59 -9.66 4.74 5.45
C PHE A 59 -10.11 5.24 4.08
N PHE A 60 -9.49 4.79 2.99
CA PHE A 60 -9.82 5.24 1.64
C PHE A 60 -11.28 4.94 1.19
N ASP A 61 -11.99 4.04 1.88
CA ASP A 61 -13.35 3.61 1.58
C ASP A 61 -14.33 3.81 2.74
N LEU A 62 -14.02 4.69 3.70
CA LEU A 62 -15.00 5.06 4.73
C LEU A 62 -16.23 5.73 4.11
N MET A 63 -17.41 5.42 4.66
CA MET A 63 -18.64 6.14 4.33
C MET A 63 -18.84 7.35 5.26
N ILE A 64 -19.73 8.27 4.88
CA ILE A 64 -19.99 9.51 5.63
C ILE A 64 -20.22 9.30 7.13
N PRO A 65 -21.03 8.32 7.60
CA PRO A 65 -21.23 8.11 9.04
C PRO A 65 -19.94 7.73 9.77
N GLN A 66 -19.08 6.92 9.14
CA GLN A 66 -17.80 6.52 9.70
C GLN A 66 -16.82 7.70 9.77
N ILE A 67 -16.79 8.55 8.75
CA ILE A 67 -15.95 9.75 8.72
C ILE A 67 -16.39 10.72 9.83
N LYS A 68 -17.71 10.94 9.99
CA LYS A 68 -18.25 11.76 11.08
C LYS A 68 -17.96 11.17 12.46
N LYS A 69 -18.00 9.85 12.61
CA LYS A 69 -17.61 9.17 13.85
C LYS A 69 -16.13 9.41 14.18
N LEU A 70 -15.26 9.30 13.17
CA LEU A 70 -13.82 9.56 13.31
C LEU A 70 -13.57 11.02 13.70
N ASP A 71 -14.23 11.96 13.02
CA ASP A 71 -14.14 13.40 13.29
C ASP A 71 -14.60 13.75 14.70
N ALA A 72 -15.76 13.25 15.12
CA ALA A 72 -16.30 13.45 16.46
C ALA A 72 -15.36 12.90 17.54
N TYR A 73 -14.74 11.73 17.30
CA TYR A 73 -13.77 11.16 18.24
C TYR A 73 -12.57 12.11 18.44
N PHE A 74 -11.94 12.56 17.36
CA PHE A 74 -10.80 13.49 17.47
C PHE A 74 -11.19 14.84 18.04
N SER A 75 -12.38 15.36 17.68
CA SER A 75 -12.90 16.60 18.25
C SER A 75 -13.07 16.52 19.76
N ASN A 76 -13.55 15.38 20.28
CA ASN A 76 -13.74 15.16 21.72
C ASN A 76 -12.43 15.15 22.52
N ILE A 77 -11.32 14.82 21.87
CA ILE A 77 -10.00 14.82 22.50
C ILE A 77 -9.20 16.10 22.16
N GLY A 78 -9.86 17.10 21.58
CA GLY A 78 -9.29 18.43 21.34
C GLY A 78 -8.60 18.63 19.98
N PHE A 79 -8.83 17.73 19.02
CA PHE A 79 -8.17 17.76 17.70
C PHE A 79 -9.16 17.95 16.56
N GLU A 80 -8.75 18.70 15.54
CA GLU A 80 -9.47 18.80 14.29
C GLU A 80 -8.93 17.78 13.28
N LEU A 81 -9.81 16.89 12.78
CA LEU A 81 -9.45 15.94 11.74
C LEU A 81 -9.25 16.62 10.38
N ASN A 82 -8.01 16.69 9.91
CA ASN A 82 -7.69 17.11 8.54
C ASN A 82 -7.24 15.90 7.71
N VAL A 83 -7.55 15.91 6.41
CA VAL A 83 -7.19 14.79 5.51
C VAL A 83 -6.23 15.27 4.43
N VAL A 84 -5.04 14.66 4.39
CA VAL A 84 -4.12 14.81 3.26
C VAL A 84 -4.26 13.60 2.34
N TYR A 85 -4.68 13.83 1.11
CA TYR A 85 -4.91 12.77 0.12
C TYR A 85 -3.96 12.90 -1.07
N TYR A 86 -3.11 11.89 -1.25
CA TYR A 86 -2.17 11.84 -2.37
C TYR A 86 -2.80 11.19 -3.61
N VAL A 87 -2.80 11.94 -4.71
CA VAL A 87 -3.28 11.45 -6.01
C VAL A 87 -2.13 11.09 -6.94
N ARG A 88 -2.35 10.08 -7.78
CA ARG A 88 -1.42 9.63 -8.80
C ARG A 88 -2.15 9.57 -10.12
N HIS A 89 -1.44 9.83 -11.22
CA HIS A 89 -1.99 9.57 -12.55
C HIS A 89 -2.46 8.10 -12.63
N PRO A 90 -3.68 7.80 -13.12
CA PRO A 90 -4.24 6.45 -13.13
C PRO A 90 -3.32 5.38 -13.71
N ILE A 91 -2.56 5.67 -14.78
CA ILE A 91 -1.58 4.73 -15.35
C ILE A 91 -0.51 4.32 -14.33
N ALA A 92 0.08 5.29 -13.62
CA ALA A 92 1.10 5.04 -12.61
C ALA A 92 0.52 4.28 -11.40
N LEU A 93 -0.71 4.61 -11.01
CA LEU A 93 -1.42 3.95 -9.92
C LEU A 93 -1.75 2.50 -10.28
N SER A 94 -2.35 2.25 -11.45
CA SER A 94 -2.64 0.91 -11.97
C SER A 94 -1.39 0.06 -12.07
N THR A 95 -0.28 0.61 -12.57
CA THR A 95 1.00 -0.12 -12.62
C THR A 95 1.43 -0.59 -11.23
N SER A 96 1.30 0.26 -10.21
CA SER A 96 1.60 -0.08 -8.81
C SER A 96 0.64 -1.13 -8.26
N VAL A 97 -0.66 -0.97 -8.48
CA VAL A 97 -1.71 -1.87 -7.99
C VAL A 97 -1.59 -3.26 -8.62
N ILE A 98 -1.30 -3.33 -9.92
CA ILE A 98 -1.09 -4.59 -10.65
C ILE A 98 0.14 -5.31 -10.10
N ASN A 99 1.26 -4.59 -9.94
CA ASN A 99 2.49 -5.15 -9.39
C ASN A 99 2.26 -5.72 -7.97
N GLN A 100 1.57 -4.97 -7.11
CA GLN A 100 1.22 -5.41 -5.77
C GLN A 100 0.25 -6.61 -5.77
N SER A 101 -0.78 -6.57 -6.61
CA SER A 101 -1.79 -7.65 -6.71
C SER A 101 -1.16 -8.96 -7.16
N VAL A 102 -0.31 -8.93 -8.20
CA VAL A 102 0.41 -10.11 -8.69
C VAL A 102 1.42 -10.60 -7.66
N LYS A 103 2.18 -9.70 -7.02
CA LYS A 103 3.11 -10.03 -5.91
C LYS A 103 2.41 -10.71 -4.74
N MET A 104 1.16 -10.36 -4.46
CA MET A 104 0.35 -10.94 -3.39
C MET A 104 -0.35 -12.24 -3.80
N GLY A 105 -0.40 -12.54 -5.09
CA GLY A 105 -1.19 -13.65 -5.64
C GLY A 105 -2.69 -13.36 -5.75
N ALA A 106 -3.12 -12.11 -5.51
CA ALA A 106 -4.53 -11.76 -5.43
C ALA A 106 -5.26 -11.94 -6.77
N HIS A 107 -4.59 -11.66 -7.89
CA HIS A 107 -5.15 -11.75 -9.23
C HIS A 107 -4.11 -12.27 -10.22
N SER A 108 -4.57 -12.86 -11.33
CA SER A 108 -3.68 -13.12 -12.47
C SER A 108 -3.28 -11.82 -13.14
N LEU A 109 -2.09 -11.80 -13.72
CA LEU A 109 -1.63 -10.70 -14.56
C LEU A 109 -2.57 -10.52 -15.77
N SER A 110 -2.99 -11.61 -16.42
CA SER A 110 -3.88 -11.54 -17.59
C SER A 110 -5.21 -10.84 -17.29
N LYS A 111 -5.83 -11.13 -16.14
CA LYS A 111 -7.06 -10.48 -15.70
C LYS A 111 -6.85 -8.99 -15.50
N LEU A 112 -5.77 -8.63 -14.81
CA LEU A 112 -5.42 -7.25 -14.50
C LEU A 112 -5.02 -6.40 -15.72
N LEU A 113 -4.50 -7.03 -16.78
CA LEU A 113 -4.18 -6.34 -18.03
C LEU A 113 -5.42 -6.10 -18.89
N ALA A 114 -6.38 -7.04 -18.84
CA ALA A 114 -7.65 -6.93 -19.57
C ALA A 114 -8.66 -6.00 -18.87
N ASP A 115 -8.65 -5.99 -17.54
CA ASP A 115 -9.50 -5.14 -16.70
C ASP A 115 -8.64 -4.47 -15.60
N PRO A 116 -7.89 -3.40 -15.95
CA PRO A 116 -7.01 -2.72 -15.03
C PRO A 116 -7.78 -2.06 -13.89
N ILE A 117 -7.31 -2.27 -12.67
CA ILE A 117 -7.93 -1.73 -11.46
C ILE A 117 -7.07 -0.62 -10.84
N TRP A 118 -7.72 0.47 -10.45
CA TRP A 118 -7.13 1.49 -9.58
C TRP A 118 -8.19 2.12 -8.68
N PRO A 119 -7.81 2.57 -7.48
CA PRO A 119 -8.66 3.43 -6.67
C PRO A 119 -9.03 4.69 -7.44
N LYS A 120 -10.33 4.89 -7.66
CA LYS A 120 -10.88 6.12 -8.21
C LYS A 120 -10.77 7.25 -7.18
N VAL A 121 -10.42 8.44 -7.63
CA VAL A 121 -10.30 9.60 -6.75
C VAL A 121 -11.66 10.13 -6.31
N THR A 122 -12.73 9.79 -7.04
CA THR A 122 -14.12 9.99 -6.60
C THR A 122 -14.44 9.36 -5.24
N LYS A 123 -13.60 8.46 -4.72
CA LYS A 123 -13.64 7.99 -3.31
C LYS A 123 -13.40 9.09 -2.27
N LEU A 124 -12.94 10.28 -2.66
CA LEU A 124 -12.87 11.45 -1.80
C LEU A 124 -14.24 12.10 -1.52
N ARG A 125 -15.26 11.83 -2.32
CA ARG A 125 -16.58 12.49 -2.16
C ARG A 125 -17.20 12.31 -0.77
N PRO A 126 -17.19 11.12 -0.14
CA PRO A 126 -17.65 10.97 1.24
C PRO A 126 -16.90 11.87 2.23
N PHE A 127 -15.60 12.09 2.04
CA PHE A 127 -14.79 12.97 2.88
C PHE A 127 -15.15 14.44 2.67
N LEU A 128 -15.25 14.89 1.43
CA LEU A 128 -15.68 16.25 1.10
C LEU A 128 -17.08 16.55 1.68
N ASN A 129 -18.01 15.61 1.58
CA ASN A 129 -19.36 15.76 2.10
C ASN A 129 -19.43 15.73 3.63
N ALA A 130 -18.49 15.04 4.30
CA ALA A 130 -18.50 14.90 5.75
C ALA A 130 -17.74 16.03 6.45
N LEU A 131 -16.59 16.43 5.91
CA LEU A 131 -15.65 17.35 6.56
C LEU A 131 -15.66 18.75 5.94
N GLY A 132 -16.10 18.91 4.70
CA GLY A 132 -15.91 20.16 3.94
C GLY A 132 -14.59 20.16 3.16
N LYS A 133 -14.47 21.06 2.18
CA LYS A 133 -13.32 21.12 1.26
C LYS A 133 -12.06 21.72 1.91
N ASP A 134 -12.26 22.66 2.83
CA ASP A 134 -11.24 23.33 3.63
C ASP A 134 -10.42 22.36 4.49
N ARG A 135 -11.01 21.23 4.91
CA ARG A 135 -10.35 20.19 5.72
C ARG A 135 -9.73 19.06 4.89
N ILE A 136 -9.77 19.15 3.56
CA ILE A 136 -9.24 18.14 2.63
C ILE A 136 -8.16 18.75 1.74
N LEU A 137 -6.91 18.32 1.95
CA LEU A 137 -5.77 18.72 1.15
C LEU A 137 -5.41 17.62 0.14
N VAL A 138 -5.60 17.89 -1.15
CA VAL A 138 -5.24 16.94 -2.23
C VAL A 138 -3.89 17.32 -2.83
N ARG A 139 -2.98 16.36 -2.97
CA ARG A 139 -1.62 16.61 -3.47
C ARG A 139 -1.19 15.60 -4.54
N PRO A 140 -0.51 16.04 -5.62
CA PRO A 140 0.15 15.13 -6.55
C PRO A 140 1.26 14.34 -5.86
N PHE A 141 1.22 13.01 -5.97
CA PHE A 141 2.26 12.14 -5.42
C PHE A 141 3.61 12.28 -6.14
N ALA A 142 3.61 12.76 -7.39
CA ALA A 142 4.86 13.03 -8.11
C ALA A 142 5.74 14.04 -7.35
N THR A 143 5.12 15.08 -6.79
CA THR A 143 5.78 16.08 -5.94
C THR A 143 6.39 15.44 -4.70
N SER A 144 5.63 14.59 -4.01
CA SER A 144 6.08 13.95 -2.77
C SER A 144 7.20 12.93 -2.99
N LYS A 145 7.30 12.33 -4.18
CA LYS A 145 8.40 11.43 -4.55
C LYS A 145 9.76 12.14 -4.57
N SER A 146 9.81 13.42 -4.94
CA SER A 146 11.05 14.20 -5.01
C SER A 146 11.60 14.55 -3.63
N PHE A 147 10.70 14.80 -2.66
CA PHE A 147 11.07 15.28 -1.33
C PHE A 147 10.95 14.24 -0.21
N ALA A 148 10.38 13.06 -0.53
CA ALA A 148 9.82 12.06 0.38
C ALA A 148 8.42 12.45 0.89
N ALA A 149 7.54 11.46 1.06
CA ALA A 149 6.14 11.70 1.38
C ALA A 149 5.97 12.27 2.79
N GLU A 150 6.85 11.88 3.71
CA GLU A 150 6.92 12.36 5.08
C GLU A 150 7.29 13.85 5.14
N PHE A 151 8.18 14.31 4.25
CA PHE A 151 8.52 15.73 4.16
C PHE A 151 7.39 16.53 3.53
N ASP A 152 6.83 16.01 2.44
CA ASP A 152 5.75 16.70 1.73
C ASP A 152 4.51 16.85 2.61
N ILE A 153 4.16 15.83 3.42
CA ILE A 153 3.03 15.93 4.33
C ILE A 153 3.28 16.95 5.43
N LEU A 154 4.46 16.95 6.07
CA LEU A 154 4.81 17.91 7.11
C LEU A 154 4.79 19.34 6.58
N THR A 155 5.37 19.56 5.40
CA THR A 155 5.34 20.87 4.73
C THR A 155 3.89 21.28 4.41
N ALA A 156 3.08 20.32 3.95
CA ALA A 156 1.69 20.55 3.58
C ALA A 156 0.81 20.94 4.78
N ILE A 157 1.16 20.51 5.98
CA ILE A 157 0.49 20.91 7.24
C ILE A 157 1.21 22.06 7.96
N GLY A 158 2.14 22.77 7.29
CA GLY A 158 2.77 23.99 7.81
C GLY A 158 4.02 23.79 8.66
N TYR A 159 4.55 22.57 8.78
CA TYR A 159 5.80 22.32 9.50
C TYR A 159 7.01 22.59 8.61
N SER A 160 7.83 23.57 9.00
CA SER A 160 9.07 23.96 8.32
C SER A 160 10.34 23.62 9.12
N GLY A 161 10.23 22.81 10.16
CA GLY A 161 11.35 22.44 11.04
C GLY A 161 12.42 21.55 10.37
N PRO A 162 13.56 21.32 11.05
CA PRO A 162 14.64 20.48 10.53
C PRO A 162 14.20 19.00 10.45
N ILE A 163 13.76 18.58 9.27
CA ILE A 163 13.35 17.19 8.96
C ILE A 163 14.57 16.32 8.57
N ALA A 164 15.77 16.91 8.52
CA ALA A 164 17.01 16.24 8.09
C ALA A 164 17.37 15.01 8.95
N ASP A 165 16.90 14.95 10.20
CA ASP A 165 17.23 13.89 11.14
C ASP A 165 16.31 12.65 11.06
N ILE A 166 15.27 12.67 10.21
CA ILE A 166 14.39 11.52 10.04
C ILE A 166 15.06 10.47 9.15
N GLU A 167 15.50 9.36 9.76
CA GLU A 167 16.08 8.23 9.05
C GLU A 167 15.10 7.67 8.01
N ARG A 168 15.53 7.66 6.74
CA ARG A 168 14.70 7.18 5.63
C ARG A 168 14.88 5.68 5.44
N ILE A 169 13.83 4.93 5.75
CA ILE A 169 13.78 3.51 5.41
C ILE A 169 13.08 3.35 4.06
N ARG A 170 13.84 2.97 3.02
CA ARG A 170 13.26 2.70 1.70
C ARG A 170 12.63 1.32 1.65
N VAL A 171 11.29 1.24 1.80
CA VAL A 171 10.58 -0.06 1.91
C VAL A 171 9.99 -0.58 0.58
N ASN A 172 9.87 0.25 -0.46
CA ASN A 172 9.13 -0.13 -1.67
C ASN A 172 10.01 -0.20 -2.93
N THR A 173 10.49 -1.40 -3.25
CA THR A 173 11.06 -1.71 -4.55
C THR A 173 9.99 -2.32 -5.46
N SER A 174 9.66 -1.64 -6.55
CA SER A 174 8.84 -2.20 -7.62
C SER A 174 9.51 -3.44 -8.21
N LEU A 175 8.73 -4.48 -8.50
CA LEU A 175 9.24 -5.69 -9.13
C LEU A 175 9.72 -5.39 -10.57
N SER A 176 10.75 -6.12 -11.01
CA SER A 176 11.11 -6.17 -12.42
C SER A 176 9.99 -6.84 -13.24
N MET A 177 10.01 -6.63 -14.55
CA MET A 177 9.08 -7.30 -15.46
C MET A 177 9.13 -8.82 -15.25
N LYS A 178 10.33 -9.41 -15.28
CA LYS A 178 10.55 -10.86 -15.06
C LYS A 178 10.00 -11.35 -13.72
N ALA A 179 10.14 -10.55 -12.66
CA ALA A 179 9.59 -10.89 -11.33
C ALA A 179 8.06 -10.93 -11.31
N VAL A 180 7.39 -9.99 -11.98
CA VAL A 180 5.91 -9.99 -12.06
C VAL A 180 5.43 -11.24 -12.78
N PHE A 181 6.06 -11.60 -13.90
CA PHE A 181 5.73 -12.82 -14.63
C PHE A 181 5.99 -14.09 -13.83
N MET A 182 7.10 -14.16 -13.08
CA MET A 182 7.40 -15.29 -12.21
C MET A 182 6.35 -15.44 -11.09
N ALA A 183 5.90 -14.32 -10.52
CA ALA A 183 4.84 -14.32 -9.51
C ALA A 183 3.48 -14.81 -10.09
N ASP A 184 3.13 -14.40 -11.31
CA ASP A 184 1.93 -14.89 -12.01
C ASP A 184 2.03 -16.40 -12.34
N LEU A 185 3.19 -16.87 -12.78
CA LEU A 185 3.44 -18.29 -13.06
C LEU A 185 3.32 -19.13 -11.78
N HIS A 186 3.91 -18.67 -10.67
CA HIS A 186 3.76 -19.32 -9.37
C HIS A 186 2.29 -19.46 -8.97
N ARG A 187 1.49 -18.40 -9.15
CA ARG A 187 0.03 -18.43 -8.93
C ARG A 187 -0.65 -19.50 -9.78
N LYS A 188 -0.31 -19.61 -11.06
CA LYS A 188 -0.89 -20.62 -11.97
C LYS A 188 -0.56 -22.04 -11.54
N ILE A 189 0.66 -22.30 -11.09
CA ILE A 189 1.11 -23.63 -10.65
C ILE A 189 0.45 -24.04 -9.33
N LEU A 190 0.35 -23.12 -8.37
CA LEU A 190 -0.17 -23.41 -7.02
C LEU A 190 -1.70 -23.26 -6.91
N GLY A 191 -2.37 -22.79 -7.96
CA GLY A 191 -3.81 -22.56 -8.00
C GLY A 191 -4.23 -21.23 -7.37
N GLU A 192 -5.48 -20.83 -7.63
CA GLU A 192 -6.00 -19.51 -7.25
C GLU A 192 -6.18 -19.32 -5.73
N ALA A 193 -6.22 -20.41 -4.96
CA ALA A 193 -6.41 -20.38 -3.52
C ALA A 193 -5.13 -20.06 -2.74
N ALA A 194 -3.96 -20.09 -3.38
CA ALA A 194 -2.70 -19.73 -2.73
C ALA A 194 -2.62 -18.21 -2.57
N TYR A 195 -2.66 -17.72 -1.32
CA TYR A 195 -2.24 -16.35 -0.99
C TYR A 195 -0.74 -16.35 -0.65
N ASN A 196 -0.02 -15.28 -1.00
CA ASN A 196 1.44 -15.17 -0.78
C ASN A 196 2.26 -16.27 -1.50
N VAL A 197 1.86 -16.58 -2.74
CA VAL A 197 2.33 -17.71 -3.58
C VAL A 197 3.83 -17.70 -3.89
N ALA A 198 4.45 -16.53 -3.85
CA ALA A 198 5.85 -16.35 -4.16
C ALA A 198 6.56 -15.64 -3.01
N ASN A 199 7.73 -16.18 -2.62
CA ASN A 199 8.57 -15.58 -1.61
C ASN A 199 8.97 -14.18 -2.07
N ARG A 200 8.43 -13.14 -1.42
CA ARG A 200 8.66 -11.74 -1.79
C ARG A 200 10.14 -11.38 -1.84
N ARG A 201 10.96 -11.95 -0.94
CA ARG A 201 12.42 -11.71 -0.91
C ARG A 201 13.13 -12.29 -2.12
N TYR A 202 12.60 -13.37 -2.70
CA TYR A 202 13.11 -13.94 -3.94
C TYR A 202 12.74 -13.06 -5.13
N LEU A 203 11.48 -12.66 -5.26
CA LEU A 203 11.02 -11.83 -6.38
C LEU A 203 11.77 -10.51 -6.49
N THR A 204 12.08 -9.86 -5.36
CA THR A 204 12.82 -8.58 -5.35
C THR A 204 14.28 -8.72 -5.79
N LYS A 205 14.84 -9.94 -5.81
CA LYS A 205 16.21 -10.21 -6.28
C LYS A 205 16.26 -10.46 -7.78
N ILE A 206 15.13 -10.71 -8.44
CA ILE A 206 15.08 -10.91 -9.88
C ILE A 206 15.26 -9.54 -10.55
N GLY A 207 16.47 -9.31 -11.08
CA GLY A 207 16.82 -8.08 -11.79
C GLY A 207 16.12 -7.91 -13.14
N GLY A 208 16.49 -6.85 -13.85
CA GLY A 208 15.93 -6.47 -15.15
C GLY A 208 15.12 -5.18 -15.09
N PRO A 209 14.56 -4.75 -16.24
CA PRO A 209 13.77 -3.53 -16.31
C PRO A 209 12.53 -3.62 -15.42
N LYS A 210 12.06 -2.45 -14.97
CA LYS A 210 10.81 -2.38 -14.19
C LYS A 210 9.64 -2.88 -15.02
N PHE A 211 8.62 -3.39 -14.34
CA PHE A 211 7.36 -3.71 -14.98
C PHE A 211 6.75 -2.45 -15.59
N VAL A 212 6.35 -2.55 -16.86
CA VAL A 212 5.68 -1.51 -17.65
C VAL A 212 4.39 -2.11 -18.19
N LEU A 213 3.34 -1.31 -18.29
CA LEU A 213 2.08 -1.78 -18.85
C LEU A 213 2.17 -1.90 -20.39
N PRO A 214 1.50 -2.90 -20.99
CA PRO A 214 1.33 -2.94 -22.45
C PRO A 214 0.58 -1.71 -22.97
N PRO A 215 0.86 -1.24 -24.20
CA PRO A 215 0.18 -0.09 -24.81
C PRO A 215 -1.35 -0.19 -24.79
N GLU A 216 -1.89 -1.37 -25.10
CA GLU A 216 -3.33 -1.61 -25.11
C GLU A 216 -3.99 -1.42 -23.72
N THR A 217 -3.30 -1.84 -22.66
CA THR A 217 -3.76 -1.63 -21.28
C THR A 217 -3.65 -0.15 -20.90
N ILE A 218 -2.61 0.54 -21.35
CA ILE A 218 -2.44 1.99 -21.14
C ILE A 218 -3.57 2.77 -21.81
N ASP A 219 -3.90 2.46 -23.06
CA ASP A 219 -4.96 3.13 -23.81
C ASP A 219 -6.33 2.91 -23.14
N LEU A 220 -6.59 1.70 -22.64
CA LEU A 220 -7.79 1.39 -21.87
C LEU A 220 -7.87 2.23 -20.59
N ILE A 221 -6.77 2.31 -19.82
CA ILE A 221 -6.70 3.15 -18.61
C ILE A 221 -6.93 4.62 -18.98
N ARG A 222 -6.30 5.11 -20.05
CA ARG A 222 -6.41 6.51 -20.49
C ARG A 222 -7.86 6.88 -20.77
N GLN A 223 -8.58 6.03 -21.51
CA GLN A 223 -10.01 6.23 -21.81
C GLN A 223 -10.86 6.26 -20.54
N GLN A 224 -10.65 5.30 -19.64
CA GLN A 224 -11.40 5.20 -18.38
C GLN A 224 -11.04 6.29 -17.36
N ALA A 225 -9.83 6.87 -17.45
CA ALA A 225 -9.31 7.87 -16.52
C ALA A 225 -9.84 9.29 -16.77
N VAL A 226 -10.32 9.59 -17.98
CA VAL A 226 -10.74 10.96 -18.37
C VAL A 226 -11.69 11.61 -17.34
N PRO A 227 -12.77 10.95 -16.87
CA PRO A 227 -13.69 11.59 -15.92
C PRO A 227 -13.04 11.91 -14.57
N GLU A 228 -12.10 11.07 -14.12
CA GLU A 228 -11.40 11.25 -12.84
C GLU A 228 -10.36 12.39 -12.92
N LEU A 229 -9.66 12.51 -14.06
CA LEU A 229 -8.70 13.58 -14.30
C LEU A 229 -9.39 14.95 -14.44
N LEU A 230 -10.51 15.00 -15.18
CA LEU A 230 -11.31 16.23 -15.28
C LEU A 230 -11.84 16.65 -13.91
N TRP A 231 -12.38 15.71 -13.14
CA TRP A 231 -12.86 16.00 -11.78
C TRP A 231 -11.76 16.54 -10.87
N LEU A 232 -10.53 16.04 -10.96
CA LEU A 232 -9.40 16.58 -10.19
C LEU A 232 -9.03 18.00 -10.57
N LYS A 233 -9.03 18.29 -11.88
CA LYS A 233 -8.75 19.62 -12.39
C LYS A 233 -9.83 20.61 -11.97
N ASP A 234 -11.09 20.23 -12.11
CA ASP A 234 -12.22 21.10 -11.80
C ASP A 234 -12.37 21.33 -10.29
N GLU A 235 -12.25 20.28 -9.47
CA GLU A 235 -12.43 20.40 -8.02
C GLU A 235 -11.20 20.94 -7.31
N PHE A 236 -9.99 20.59 -7.71
CA PHE A 236 -8.77 20.92 -6.96
C PHE A 236 -7.75 21.74 -7.75
N GLY A 237 -8.01 22.05 -9.02
CA GLY A 237 -7.01 22.71 -9.88
C GLY A 237 -5.79 21.83 -10.14
N ILE A 238 -5.89 20.51 -9.95
CA ILE A 238 -4.78 19.59 -10.09
C ILE A 238 -4.78 18.98 -11.49
N ASP A 239 -3.71 19.27 -12.23
CA ASP A 239 -3.38 18.55 -13.46
C ASP A 239 -2.30 17.49 -13.14
N LEU A 240 -2.50 16.27 -13.63
CA LEU A 240 -1.58 15.16 -13.39
C LEU A 240 -0.91 14.78 -14.70
N ASP A 241 0.41 14.97 -14.76
CA ASP A 241 1.17 14.59 -15.94
C ASP A 241 1.06 13.08 -16.20
N GLU A 242 0.82 12.74 -17.47
CA GLU A 242 0.89 11.35 -17.92
C GLU A 242 2.33 10.84 -17.70
N PRO A 243 2.53 9.69 -17.02
CA PRO A 243 3.87 9.19 -16.76
C PRO A 243 4.56 8.85 -18.09
N VAL A 244 5.83 9.21 -18.23
CA VAL A 244 6.64 8.82 -19.40
C VAL A 244 6.81 7.30 -19.41
N ILE A 245 6.32 6.68 -20.48
CA ILE A 245 6.36 5.23 -20.68
C ILE A 245 7.43 4.93 -21.72
N ASP A 246 8.40 4.09 -21.35
CA ASP A 246 9.38 3.59 -22.30
C ASP A 246 8.69 2.62 -23.28
N SER A 247 8.39 3.12 -24.48
CA SER A 247 7.64 2.39 -25.50
C SER A 247 8.42 1.22 -26.11
N ASP A 248 9.75 1.28 -26.08
CA ASP A 248 10.59 0.21 -26.62
C ASP A 248 10.59 -0.97 -25.67
N LEU A 249 10.60 -0.69 -24.36
CA LEU A 249 10.41 -1.68 -23.31
C LEU A 249 9.01 -2.30 -23.33
N SER A 250 7.96 -1.54 -23.63
CA SER A 250 6.60 -2.11 -23.66
C SER A 250 6.35 -3.00 -24.88
N ARG A 251 6.90 -2.67 -26.05
CA ARG A 251 6.70 -3.44 -27.31
C ARG A 251 7.57 -4.69 -27.41
N SER A 252 8.83 -4.62 -27.01
CA SER A 252 9.77 -5.74 -27.12
C SER A 252 9.49 -6.88 -26.13
N THR A 253 8.95 -6.54 -24.95
CA THR A 253 8.86 -7.50 -23.85
C THR A 253 7.76 -8.53 -24.00
N VAL A 254 6.62 -8.25 -24.66
CA VAL A 254 5.49 -9.20 -24.66
C VAL A 254 5.80 -10.52 -25.39
N PRO A 255 6.33 -10.51 -26.64
CA PRO A 255 6.65 -11.75 -27.35
C PRO A 255 7.84 -12.50 -26.75
N GLU A 256 8.89 -11.79 -26.35
CA GLU A 256 10.08 -12.38 -25.73
C GLU A 256 9.78 -12.98 -24.36
N MET A 257 8.92 -12.34 -23.59
CA MET A 257 8.50 -12.84 -22.30
C MET A 257 7.57 -14.04 -22.41
N LYS A 258 6.68 -14.08 -23.42
CA LYS A 258 5.90 -15.29 -23.71
C LYS A 258 6.84 -16.47 -23.99
N LYS A 259 7.86 -16.27 -24.84
CA LYS A 259 8.89 -17.30 -25.08
C LYS A 259 9.62 -17.70 -23.80
N PHE A 260 9.98 -16.74 -22.95
CA PHE A 260 10.62 -17.00 -21.66
C PHE A 260 9.72 -17.83 -20.72
N LEU A 261 8.44 -17.48 -20.61
CA LEU A 261 7.46 -18.22 -19.80
C LEU A 261 7.23 -19.62 -20.33
N ASP A 262 7.04 -19.78 -21.64
CA ASP A 262 6.85 -21.07 -22.28
C ASP A 262 8.08 -21.97 -22.08
N ARG A 263 9.29 -21.40 -22.08
CA ARG A 263 10.52 -22.12 -21.73
C ARG A 263 10.55 -22.49 -20.25
N ALA A 264 10.33 -21.53 -19.35
CA ALA A 264 10.35 -21.75 -17.90
C ALA A 264 9.32 -22.79 -17.45
N LEU A 265 8.12 -22.77 -18.04
CA LEU A 265 7.07 -23.76 -17.78
C LEU A 265 7.46 -25.14 -18.29
N ARG A 266 8.01 -25.24 -19.51
CA ARG A 266 8.53 -26.52 -20.05
C ARG A 266 9.65 -27.10 -19.19
N ASP A 267 10.62 -26.27 -18.80
CA ASP A 267 11.75 -26.69 -17.96
C ASP A 267 11.26 -27.14 -16.58
N PHE A 268 10.27 -26.45 -16.02
CA PHE A 268 9.64 -26.82 -14.76
C PHE A 268 8.93 -28.18 -14.84
N ILE A 269 8.10 -28.39 -15.87
CA ILE A 269 7.38 -29.66 -16.11
C ILE A 269 8.37 -30.81 -16.35
N ALA A 270 9.35 -30.62 -17.24
CA ALA A 270 10.36 -31.65 -17.54
C ALA A 270 11.21 -32.03 -16.32
N GLY A 271 11.46 -31.07 -15.44
CA GLY A 271 12.14 -31.33 -14.18
C GLY A 271 11.32 -32.18 -13.20
N ILE A 272 9.99 -32.03 -13.17
CA ILE A 272 9.07 -32.88 -12.39
C ILE A 272 9.10 -34.31 -12.93
N ASP A 273 8.95 -34.49 -14.25
CA ASP A 273 8.84 -35.81 -14.88
C ASP A 273 10.11 -36.65 -14.76
N THR A 274 11.28 -36.01 -14.76
CA THR A 274 12.56 -36.73 -14.72
C THR A 274 13.00 -37.16 -13.32
N GLY A 275 12.29 -36.77 -12.26
CA GLY A 275 12.74 -36.93 -10.87
C GLY A 275 14.08 -36.24 -10.55
N LYS A 276 14.66 -35.53 -11.54
CA LYS A 276 15.94 -34.80 -11.42
C LYS A 276 15.76 -33.46 -10.74
N ASN A 277 14.56 -32.87 -10.82
CA ASN A 277 14.12 -32.03 -9.71
C ASN A 277 13.68 -32.98 -8.59
N LYS A 278 14.63 -33.47 -7.79
CA LYS A 278 14.39 -33.49 -6.33
C LYS A 278 13.94 -32.06 -6.08
N ALA A 279 12.62 -31.85 -5.94
CA ALA A 279 11.97 -30.55 -6.01
C ALA A 279 12.98 -29.50 -5.60
N VAL A 280 13.40 -28.56 -6.47
CA VAL A 280 14.03 -27.33 -5.96
C VAL A 280 13.09 -26.97 -4.84
N PRO A 281 13.48 -27.15 -3.56
CA PRO A 281 12.46 -27.22 -2.54
C PRO A 281 11.84 -25.85 -2.66
N LEU A 282 10.56 -25.78 -3.07
CA LEU A 282 9.80 -24.53 -3.06
C LEU A 282 10.17 -23.96 -1.71
N PRO A 283 10.96 -22.86 -1.66
CA PRO A 283 11.89 -22.59 -0.56
C PRO A 283 11.10 -22.86 0.69
N VAL A 284 11.41 -23.99 1.38
CA VAL A 284 10.49 -24.60 2.35
C VAL A 284 9.98 -23.43 3.15
N LEU A 285 8.70 -23.07 2.97
CA LEU A 285 8.18 -21.86 3.57
C LEU A 285 8.57 -22.01 5.03
N PRO A 286 9.40 -21.13 5.60
CA PRO A 286 9.83 -21.32 6.96
C PRO A 286 8.54 -21.48 7.74
N LYS A 287 8.33 -22.65 8.37
CA LYS A 287 7.28 -22.79 9.39
C LYS A 287 7.39 -21.52 10.21
N PRO A 288 6.33 -20.73 10.42
CA PRO A 288 6.43 -19.41 11.00
C PRO A 288 7.27 -19.49 12.28
N ARG A 289 8.56 -19.17 12.17
CA ARG A 289 9.51 -19.20 13.28
C ARG A 289 9.47 -17.82 13.89
N PHE A 290 8.33 -17.48 14.46
CA PHE A 290 8.22 -16.37 15.37
C PHE A 290 7.24 -16.76 16.48
N PRO A 291 7.72 -17.26 17.62
CA PRO A 291 6.99 -17.06 18.85
C PRO A 291 6.93 -15.53 19.06
N VAL A 292 5.72 -14.96 18.98
CA VAL A 292 5.41 -13.52 19.21
C VAL A 292 5.98 -13.00 20.55
N LYS A 293 6.36 -13.90 21.47
CA LYS A 293 6.87 -13.60 22.81
C LYS A 293 8.28 -12.97 22.83
N ASP A 294 9.13 -13.17 21.83
CA ASP A 294 10.53 -12.71 21.89
C ASP A 294 10.75 -11.28 21.40
N TRP A 295 9.82 -10.71 20.63
CA TRP A 295 9.93 -9.33 20.16
C TRP A 295 9.60 -8.31 21.26
N ILE A 296 8.66 -8.65 22.16
CA ILE A 296 8.26 -7.76 23.27
C ILE A 296 9.40 -7.55 24.28
N LYS A 297 10.30 -8.53 24.47
CA LYS A 297 11.42 -8.39 25.43
C LYS A 297 12.57 -7.51 24.94
N LYS A 298 12.81 -7.42 23.63
CA LYS A 298 13.93 -6.61 23.09
C LYS A 298 13.58 -5.14 22.84
N SER A 299 12.31 -4.80 22.68
CA SER A 299 11.85 -3.42 22.47
C SER A 299 11.68 -2.60 23.75
N VAL A 300 11.78 -3.24 24.94
CA VAL A 300 11.54 -2.61 26.25
C VAL A 300 12.84 -2.23 26.99
N LEU A 301 14.02 -2.67 26.53
CA LEU A 301 15.30 -2.37 27.18
C LEU A 301 16.21 -1.54 26.27
N LYS A 302 15.90 -0.24 26.16
CA LYS A 302 16.87 0.87 25.99
C LYS A 302 16.15 2.22 26.07
N ARG A 303 15.52 2.50 27.22
CA ARG A 303 15.28 3.90 27.62
C ARG A 303 16.56 4.40 28.29
N GLY A 304 17.42 5.03 27.50
CA GLY A 304 18.48 5.87 28.05
C GLY A 304 17.83 7.00 28.84
N LYS A 305 18.27 7.20 30.09
CA LYS A 305 17.96 8.40 30.86
C LYS A 305 18.50 9.59 30.08
N VAL A 306 17.61 10.40 29.51
CA VAL A 306 17.96 11.75 29.06
C VAL A 306 17.80 12.66 30.28
N SER A 307 18.90 12.97 30.95
CA SER A 307 18.96 14.06 31.92
C SER A 307 19.18 15.36 31.15
N GLY A 308 18.12 16.14 30.95
CA GLY A 308 18.20 17.54 30.52
C GLY A 308 17.96 18.49 31.70
N PRO A 309 18.56 19.69 31.71
CA PRO A 309 18.65 20.56 32.89
C PRO A 309 17.33 21.31 33.12
N ARG A 310 17.02 21.54 34.39
CA ARG A 310 15.91 22.42 34.82
C ARG A 310 16.32 23.89 34.68
N PRO A 311 15.49 24.75 34.08
CA PRO A 311 15.10 26.02 34.68
C PRO A 311 14.00 25.80 35.73
#